data_AF-A0A4Q2X721-F1
#
_entry.id   AF-A0A4Q2X721-F1
#
_cell.length_a   1.000
_cell.length_b   1.000
_cell.length_c   1.000
_cell.angle_alpha   90.00
_cell.angle_beta   90.00
_cell.angle_gamma   90.00
#
_symmetry.space_group_name_H-M   'P 1'
#
loop_
_entity.id
_entity.type
_entity.pdbx_description
1 polymer ?
#
loop_
_entity_poly.entity_id
_entity_poly.type
_entity_poly.pdbx_seq_one_letter_code
_entity_poly.pdbx_strand_id
1 'polypeptide(L)'
;TLNRSNFNLLGRKPDNSADAPGWGHVLKNNLGYKGRTEVSNIDRTKCELVANSFDLDLKLEDRDFRSLDQSELIKPRGPDGELPEIGFMKLKPGNPAIDRGVETGLPFKGKAPDLGAFESGTGHPETASGSAVSKRLAID
;
A
#
# COMPACT_ATOMS: atom_id res chain seq x y z
N THR A 1 16.06 13.04 11.27
CA THR A 1 16.28 13.44 9.86
C THR A 1 15.31 12.67 8.99
N LEU A 2 14.55 13.34 8.13
CA LEU A 2 13.60 12.66 7.22
C LEU A 2 14.36 11.75 6.24
N ASN A 3 13.72 10.65 5.83
CA ASN A 3 14.26 9.73 4.83
C ASN A 3 14.55 10.50 3.52
N ARG A 4 15.72 10.27 2.91
CA ARG A 4 16.14 10.97 1.69
C ARG A 4 15.35 10.52 0.46
N SER A 5 14.98 9.24 0.39
CA SER A 5 14.19 8.69 -0.71
C SER A 5 13.16 7.69 -0.21
N ASN A 6 11.93 7.76 -0.71
CA ASN A 6 10.91 6.77 -0.35
C ASN A 6 11.32 5.36 -0.78
N PHE A 7 11.83 5.24 -2.01
CA PHE A 7 12.34 3.99 -2.57
C PHE A 7 13.80 4.16 -2.99
N ASN A 8 14.73 3.63 -2.20
CA ASN A 8 16.15 3.54 -2.58
C ASN A 8 16.45 2.11 -3.02
N LEU A 9 16.69 1.93 -4.32
CA LEU A 9 16.87 0.62 -4.94
C LEU A 9 18.35 0.30 -5.17
N LEU A 10 19.23 0.75 -4.27
CA LEU A 10 20.67 0.50 -4.38
C LEU A 10 20.95 -1.00 -4.47
N GLY A 11 21.56 -1.40 -5.59
CA GLY A 11 22.01 -2.75 -5.84
C GLY A 11 23.52 -2.89 -5.62
N ARG A 12 23.99 -4.12 -5.79
CA ARG A 12 25.41 -4.48 -5.83
C ARG A 12 25.69 -5.17 -7.14
N LYS A 13 26.85 -4.92 -7.75
CA LYS A 13 27.31 -5.69 -8.92
C LYS A 13 27.25 -7.21 -8.63
N PRO A 14 27.09 -8.08 -9.64
CA PRO A 14 26.97 -9.53 -9.42
C PRO A 14 28.16 -10.16 -8.66
N ASP A 15 29.34 -9.56 -8.75
CA ASP A 15 30.56 -9.94 -8.04
C ASP A 15 30.68 -9.31 -6.63
N ASN A 16 29.67 -8.55 -6.21
CA ASN A 16 29.61 -7.77 -4.96
C ASN A 16 30.70 -6.71 -4.79
N SER A 17 31.48 -6.41 -5.83
CA SER A 17 32.69 -5.55 -5.73
C SER A 17 32.37 -4.07 -5.55
N ALA A 18 31.19 -3.62 -5.97
CA ALA A 18 30.75 -2.24 -5.84
C ALA A 18 29.23 -2.12 -5.80
N ASP A 19 28.76 -1.00 -5.25
CA ASP A 19 27.38 -0.55 -5.39
C ASP A 19 27.06 -0.20 -6.86
N ALA A 20 25.81 -0.39 -7.26
CA ALA A 20 25.30 -0.04 -8.57
C ALA A 20 23.82 0.36 -8.48
N PRO A 21 23.27 1.11 -9.46
CA PRO A 21 21.82 1.28 -9.56
C PRO A 21 21.14 -0.09 -9.65
N GLY A 22 20.05 -0.30 -8.91
CA GLY A 22 19.31 -1.56 -8.91
C GLY A 22 18.67 -1.85 -10.25
N TRP A 23 18.55 -3.14 -10.57
CA TRP A 23 17.96 -3.66 -11.80
C TRP A 23 17.06 -4.85 -11.49
N GLY A 24 16.16 -5.19 -12.41
CA GLY A 24 15.25 -6.31 -12.26
C GLY A 24 14.14 -6.10 -11.22
N HIS A 25 13.98 -4.88 -10.69
CA HIS A 25 12.91 -4.56 -9.76
C HIS A 25 11.57 -4.37 -10.49
N VAL A 26 10.50 -4.75 -9.81
CA VAL A 26 9.11 -4.51 -10.26
C VAL A 26 8.44 -3.63 -9.22
N LEU A 27 8.07 -2.42 -9.62
CA LEU A 27 7.38 -1.43 -8.80
C LEU A 27 6.02 -1.16 -9.43
N LYS A 28 4.98 -1.77 -8.86
CA LYS A 28 3.59 -1.60 -9.28
C LYS A 28 2.76 -1.02 -8.15
N ASN A 29 1.90 -0.06 -8.50
CA ASN A 29 0.89 0.52 -7.61
C ASN A 29 1.46 1.17 -6.34
N ASN A 30 2.73 1.59 -6.31
CA ASN A 30 3.32 2.16 -5.12
C ASN A 30 2.83 3.60 -4.88
N LEU A 31 2.49 3.91 -3.63
CA LEU A 31 2.23 5.27 -3.17
C LEU A 31 3.44 5.79 -2.40
N GLY A 32 4.00 6.90 -2.86
CA GLY A 32 5.00 7.67 -2.18
C GLY A 32 4.39 8.96 -1.62
N TYR A 33 4.79 9.34 -0.41
CA TYR A 33 4.23 10.52 0.25
C TYR A 33 5.26 11.22 1.13
N LYS A 34 5.40 12.54 0.96
CA LYS A 34 6.31 13.42 1.72
C LYS A 34 7.78 12.96 1.74
N GLY A 35 8.21 12.19 0.75
CA GLY A 35 9.63 11.93 0.49
C GLY A 35 10.30 13.16 -0.11
N ARG A 36 11.61 13.34 0.12
CA ARG A 36 12.39 14.37 -0.63
C ARG A 36 12.58 13.97 -2.09
N THR A 37 12.64 12.68 -2.35
CA THR A 37 12.74 12.08 -3.67
C THR A 37 11.95 10.77 -3.62
N GLU A 38 11.23 10.46 -4.69
CA GLU A 38 10.40 9.26 -4.71
C GLU A 38 11.24 8.01 -4.93
N VAL A 39 12.06 7.97 -5.99
CA VAL A 39 12.91 6.82 -6.31
C VAL A 39 14.36 7.26 -6.53
N SER A 40 15.31 6.51 -5.98
CA SER A 40 16.75 6.70 -6.20
C SER A 40 17.51 5.39 -6.42
N ASN A 41 18.72 5.49 -6.97
CA ASN A 41 19.64 4.38 -7.27
C ASN A 41 19.00 3.25 -8.10
N ILE A 42 18.34 3.60 -9.19
CA ILE A 42 17.64 2.64 -10.05
C ILE A 42 18.12 2.76 -11.51
N ASP A 43 18.34 1.61 -12.16
CA ASP A 43 18.41 1.50 -13.61
C ASP A 43 16.99 1.31 -14.15
N ARG A 44 16.31 2.41 -14.49
CA ARG A 44 14.91 2.38 -15.00
C ARG A 44 14.77 1.57 -16.29
N THR A 45 15.85 1.39 -17.06
CA THR A 45 15.81 0.62 -18.32
C THR A 45 15.75 -0.88 -18.10
N LYS A 46 16.11 -1.33 -16.89
CA LYS A 46 16.11 -2.74 -16.49
C LYS A 46 15.11 -3.05 -15.37
N CYS A 47 14.25 -2.10 -15.03
CA CYS A 47 13.21 -2.28 -14.02
C CYS A 47 11.83 -2.05 -14.66
N GLU A 48 10.81 -2.68 -14.11
CA GLU A 48 9.41 -2.44 -14.47
C GLU A 48 8.81 -1.47 -13.46
N LEU A 49 8.41 -0.28 -13.91
CA LEU A 49 7.73 0.73 -13.09
C LEU A 49 6.39 1.04 -13.76
N VAL A 50 5.30 0.67 -13.10
CA VAL A 50 3.95 0.81 -13.66
C VAL A 50 3.00 1.33 -12.60
N ALA A 51 2.24 2.37 -12.95
CA ALA A 51 1.17 2.93 -12.12
C ALA A 51 1.59 3.27 -10.69
N ASN A 52 2.80 3.77 -10.47
CA ASN A 52 3.17 4.33 -9.17
C ASN A 52 2.72 5.79 -9.09
N SER A 53 2.40 6.27 -7.88
CA SER A 53 2.02 7.67 -7.63
C SER A 53 2.98 8.69 -8.26
N PHE A 54 4.27 8.39 -8.23
CA PHE A 54 5.37 9.20 -8.78
C PHE A 54 5.59 9.08 -10.29
N ASP A 55 4.85 8.18 -10.97
CA ASP A 55 4.78 8.11 -12.43
C ASP A 55 3.49 8.79 -12.98
N LEU A 56 2.53 9.10 -12.09
CA LEU A 56 1.17 9.55 -12.44
C LEU A 56 0.88 11.02 -12.11
N ASP A 57 1.91 11.78 -11.69
CA ASP A 57 1.83 13.20 -11.29
C ASP A 57 0.65 13.49 -10.32
N LEU A 58 0.45 12.58 -9.35
CA LEU A 58 -0.62 12.74 -8.38
C LEU A 58 -0.26 13.79 -7.34
N LYS A 59 -1.15 14.76 -7.16
CA LYS A 59 -1.07 15.70 -6.05
C LYS A 59 -1.77 15.15 -4.81
N LEU A 60 -1.00 14.60 -3.89
CA LEU A 60 -1.47 14.14 -2.58
C LEU A 60 -1.23 15.20 -1.51
N GLU A 61 -2.18 15.36 -0.60
CA GLU A 61 -2.15 16.28 0.52
C GLU A 61 -2.53 15.56 1.83
N ASP A 62 -2.22 16.14 3.00
CA ASP A 62 -2.47 15.48 4.29
C ASP A 62 -3.94 15.13 4.50
N ARG A 63 -4.83 15.95 3.92
CA ARG A 63 -6.27 15.74 3.99
C ARG A 63 -6.75 14.48 3.26
N ASP A 64 -5.95 13.94 2.34
CA ASP A 64 -6.32 12.79 1.52
C ASP A 64 -6.19 11.46 2.27
N PHE A 65 -5.56 11.47 3.45
CA PHE A 65 -5.39 10.30 4.33
C PHE A 65 -6.32 10.38 5.53
N ARG A 66 -6.73 9.21 6.04
CA ARG A 66 -7.52 9.09 7.28
C ARG A 66 -6.70 9.50 8.49
N SER A 67 -5.44 9.08 8.55
CA SER A 67 -4.47 9.51 9.56
C SER A 67 -3.04 9.49 8.99
N LEU A 68 -2.19 10.33 9.57
CA LEU A 68 -0.74 10.35 9.38
C LEU A 68 -0.01 10.28 10.74
N ASP A 69 -0.72 9.91 11.80
CA ASP A 69 -0.15 9.73 13.14
C ASP A 69 0.61 8.40 13.22
N GLN A 70 1.94 8.51 13.29
CA GLN A 70 2.84 7.34 13.38
C GLN A 70 2.68 6.57 14.70
N SER A 71 2.09 7.16 15.74
CA SER A 71 1.82 6.46 17.00
C SER A 71 0.87 5.27 16.79
N GLU A 72 0.09 5.28 15.71
CA GLU A 72 -0.80 4.18 15.37
C GLU A 72 -0.03 2.91 14.98
N LEU A 73 1.19 3.02 14.43
CA LEU A 73 2.00 1.88 13.98
C LEU A 73 2.54 1.01 15.13
N ILE A 74 2.49 1.51 16.37
CA ILE A 74 2.94 0.81 17.57
C ILE A 74 1.79 0.38 18.48
N LYS A 75 0.54 0.51 18.02
CA LYS A 75 -0.61 -0.04 18.75
C LYS A 75 -0.44 -1.55 18.94
N PRO A 76 -0.88 -2.10 20.08
CA PRO A 76 -0.78 -3.53 20.33
C PRO A 76 -1.58 -4.30 19.28
N ARG A 77 -1.07 -5.47 18.89
CA ARG A 77 -1.82 -6.47 18.14
C ARG A 77 -2.99 -6.96 18.98
N GLY A 78 -4.02 -7.49 18.33
CA GLY A 78 -5.09 -8.14 19.06
C GLY A 78 -4.70 -9.52 19.60
N PRO A 79 -5.58 -10.17 20.37
CA PRO A 79 -5.28 -11.41 21.09
C PRO A 79 -4.80 -12.56 20.20
N ASP A 80 -5.25 -12.59 18.93
CA ASP A 80 -4.93 -13.63 17.96
C ASP A 80 -3.74 -13.24 17.06
N GLY A 81 -3.05 -12.13 17.37
CA GLY A 81 -1.87 -11.65 16.65
C GLY A 81 -2.18 -10.80 15.41
N GLU A 82 -3.44 -10.51 15.15
CA GLU A 82 -3.90 -9.63 14.08
C GLU A 82 -3.32 -8.22 14.22
N LEU A 83 -3.09 -7.56 13.08
CA LEU A 83 -2.65 -6.18 13.07
C LEU A 83 -3.76 -5.28 13.64
N PRO A 84 -3.42 -4.23 14.41
CA PRO A 84 -4.42 -3.30 14.91
C PRO A 84 -5.14 -2.58 13.79
N GLU A 85 -6.41 -2.27 14.00
CA GLU A 85 -7.15 -1.31 13.18
C GLU A 85 -6.55 0.09 13.34
N ILE A 86 -5.96 0.61 12.26
CA ILE A 86 -5.35 1.93 12.19
C ILE A 86 -5.86 2.72 10.99
N GLY A 87 -5.82 4.04 11.08
CA GLY A 87 -6.09 4.96 9.98
C GLY A 87 -4.83 5.40 9.23
N PHE A 88 -3.64 5.16 9.78
CA PHE A 88 -2.36 5.58 9.21
C PHE A 88 -2.23 5.14 7.74
N MET A 89 -2.01 6.11 6.85
CA MET A 89 -1.84 5.93 5.40
C MET A 89 -3.04 5.29 4.66
N LYS A 90 -4.20 5.10 5.30
CA LYS A 90 -5.43 4.69 4.61
C LYS A 90 -6.04 5.89 3.87
N LEU A 91 -6.46 5.69 2.62
CA LEU A 91 -7.03 6.75 1.77
C LEU A 91 -8.44 7.18 2.27
N LYS A 92 -8.77 8.47 2.13
CA LYS A 92 -10.14 8.98 2.26
C LYS A 92 -10.92 8.81 0.95
N PRO A 93 -12.27 8.80 1.00
CA PRO A 93 -13.09 8.84 -0.20
C PRO A 93 -12.72 10.03 -1.10
N GLY A 94 -12.64 9.79 -2.41
CA GLY A 94 -12.27 10.81 -3.41
C GLY A 94 -10.77 11.09 -3.50
N ASN A 95 -9.92 10.33 -2.81
CA ASN A 95 -8.47 10.44 -2.93
C ASN A 95 -8.03 10.15 -4.39
N PRO A 96 -7.11 10.97 -4.97
CA PRO A 96 -6.68 10.83 -6.36
C PRO A 96 -5.91 9.54 -6.67
N ALA A 97 -5.50 8.78 -5.65
CA ALA A 97 -4.85 7.47 -5.75
C ALA A 97 -5.82 6.28 -5.79
N ILE A 98 -7.13 6.52 -5.66
CA ILE A 98 -8.16 5.48 -5.79
C ILE A 98 -8.38 5.13 -7.26
N ASP A 99 -8.53 3.84 -7.58
CA ASP A 99 -8.78 3.34 -8.93
C ASP A 99 -7.68 3.74 -9.95
N ARG A 100 -6.40 3.78 -9.54
CA ARG A 100 -5.28 4.23 -10.40
C ARG A 100 -4.21 3.18 -10.70
N GLY A 101 -4.30 2.02 -10.07
CA GLY A 101 -3.35 0.94 -10.23
C GLY A 101 -3.54 0.10 -11.48
N VAL A 102 -2.71 -0.93 -11.60
CA VAL A 102 -2.85 -2.03 -12.55
C VAL A 102 -3.07 -3.34 -11.79
N GLU A 103 -3.79 -4.28 -12.39
CA GLU A 103 -4.05 -5.57 -11.77
C GLU A 103 -2.75 -6.35 -11.51
N THR A 104 -2.60 -6.85 -10.28
CA THR A 104 -1.46 -7.66 -9.83
C THR A 104 -1.85 -9.06 -9.38
N GLY A 105 -3.12 -9.43 -9.56
CA GLY A 105 -3.71 -10.67 -9.05
C GLY A 105 -4.24 -10.55 -7.61
N LEU A 106 -4.13 -9.39 -6.97
CA LEU A 106 -4.75 -9.11 -5.68
C LEU A 106 -6.20 -8.63 -5.87
N PRO A 107 -7.14 -9.00 -4.97
CA PRO A 107 -8.49 -8.46 -4.99
C PRO A 107 -8.49 -6.94 -4.78
N PHE A 108 -9.34 -6.24 -5.52
CA PHE A 108 -9.55 -4.80 -5.40
C PHE A 108 -11.04 -4.47 -5.56
N LYS A 109 -11.43 -3.21 -5.29
CA LYS A 109 -12.79 -2.72 -5.54
C LYS A 109 -12.74 -1.58 -6.55
N GLY A 110 -13.86 -1.36 -7.23
CA GLY A 110 -13.96 -0.28 -8.22
C GLY A 110 -13.46 -0.71 -9.59
N LYS A 111 -12.76 0.20 -10.28
CA LYS A 111 -12.29 0.06 -11.66
C LYS A 111 -10.86 -0.45 -11.77
N ALA A 112 -10.03 -0.21 -10.75
CA ALA A 112 -8.64 -0.66 -10.70
C ALA A 112 -8.16 -0.69 -9.25
N PRO A 113 -7.05 -1.38 -8.91
CA PRO A 113 -6.47 -1.31 -7.57
C PRO A 113 -6.16 0.13 -7.14
N ASP A 114 -6.31 0.40 -5.86
CA ASP A 114 -5.82 1.65 -5.28
C ASP A 114 -4.29 1.64 -5.20
N LEU A 115 -3.66 2.82 -5.25
CA LEU A 115 -2.22 2.91 -5.01
C LEU A 115 -1.92 2.86 -3.51
N GLY A 116 -0.85 2.17 -3.14
CA GLY A 116 -0.38 2.06 -1.77
C GLY A 116 -0.69 0.71 -1.13
N ALA A 117 -0.67 0.68 0.20
CA ALA A 117 -0.71 -0.57 0.95
C ALA A 117 -2.12 -1.06 1.30
N PHE A 118 -3.14 -0.21 1.15
CA PHE A 118 -4.50 -0.48 1.59
C PHE A 118 -5.48 -0.17 0.46
N GLU A 119 -6.30 -1.16 0.13
CA GLU A 119 -7.43 -0.99 -0.77
C GLU A 119 -8.57 -0.26 -0.02
N SER A 120 -9.14 0.78 -0.63
CA SER A 120 -10.29 1.48 -0.07
C SER A 120 -11.58 0.70 -0.32
N GLY A 121 -12.53 0.82 0.61
CA GLY A 121 -13.82 0.15 0.48
C GLY A 121 -13.80 -1.36 0.71
N THR A 122 -12.66 -2.05 0.66
CA THR A 122 -12.51 -3.31 1.40
C THR A 122 -12.46 -2.92 2.87
N GLY A 123 -13.53 -3.21 3.62
CA GLY A 123 -13.32 -3.43 5.05
C GLY A 123 -12.18 -4.43 5.18
N HIS A 124 -11.36 -4.29 6.23
CA HIS A 124 -10.50 -5.41 6.64
C HIS A 124 -11.35 -6.69 6.56
N PRO A 125 -10.81 -7.87 6.20
CA PRO A 125 -11.55 -9.10 6.39
C PRO A 125 -11.76 -9.27 7.91
N GLU A 126 -12.71 -8.53 8.47
CA GLU A 126 -13.49 -8.91 9.62
C GLU A 126 -14.02 -10.28 9.24
N THR A 127 -13.49 -11.27 9.95
CA THR A 127 -14.27 -12.39 10.45
C THR A 127 -15.69 -12.42 9.88
N ALA A 128 -15.93 -13.36 8.98
CA ALA A 128 -17.23 -13.99 8.89
C ALA A 128 -17.49 -14.72 10.23
N SER A 129 -17.67 -13.95 11.32
CA SER A 129 -18.42 -14.40 12.47
C SER A 129 -19.86 -14.35 12.03
N GLY A 130 -20.29 -15.44 11.39
CA GLY A 130 -21.68 -15.66 11.06
C GLY A 130 -22.50 -15.47 12.33
N SER A 131 -23.34 -14.44 12.34
CA SER A 131 -24.53 -14.50 13.17
C SER A 131 -25.25 -15.78 12.76
N ALA A 132 -25.20 -16.78 13.64
CA ALA A 132 -25.98 -17.99 13.49
C ALA A 132 -27.44 -17.55 13.43
N VAL A 133 -28.00 -17.51 12.22
CA VAL A 133 -29.44 -17.45 12.03
C VAL A 133 -29.96 -18.78 12.55
N SER A 134 -30.35 -18.79 13.83
CA SER A 134 -31.05 -19.88 14.47
C SER A 134 -32.42 -20.02 13.79
N LYS A 135 -32.46 -20.75 12.68
CA LYS A 135 -33.71 -21.35 12.20
C LYS A 135 -33.97 -22.57 13.07
N ARG A 136 -34.66 -22.35 14.20
CA ARG A 136 -35.43 -23.44 14.83
C ARG A 136 -36.53 -23.82 13.84
N LEU A 137 -36.35 -24.97 13.19
CA LEU A 137 -37.45 -25.70 12.59
C LEU A 137 -38.31 -26.23 13.74
N ALA A 138 -39.43 -25.56 14.02
CA ALA A 138 -40.51 -26.19 14.76
C ALA A 138 -41.14 -27.21 13.81
N ILE A 139 -40.99 -28.48 14.15
CA ILE A 139 -41.79 -29.57 13.59
C ILE A 139 -42.87 -29.79 14.63
N ASP A 140 -44.12 -29.49 14.26
CA ASP A 140 -45.30 -30.09 14.87
C ASP A 140 -45.49 -31.51 14.30
#